data_AF-A0A4R5FDT0-F1
#
_entry.id   AF-A0A4R5FDT0-F1
#
_cell.length_a   1.000
_cell.length_b   1.000
_cell.length_c   1.000
_cell.angle_alpha   90.00
_cell.angle_beta   90.00
_cell.angle_gamma   90.00
#
_symmetry.space_group_name_H-M   'P 1'
#
loop_
_entity.id
_entity.type
_entity.pdbx_description
1 polymer ?
#
loop_
_entity_poly.entity_id
_entity_poly.type
_entity_poly.pdbx_seq_one_letter_code
_entity_poly.pdbx_strand_id
1 'polypeptide(L)'
;MGIEHDGSLTLKTWGNGRNRADAVEQAKKNAVRDVIFQSILEGKQDCLKKPLITEVNAEEKYEDYFNKFFSDGGQYLNFITLKAERIGEQIRRDRRKARESVTNGLLVSVLRSELKSKLIADGIIK
;
A
#
# COMPACT_ATOMS: atom_id res chain seq x y z
N MET A 1 -5.28 -12.52 -7.04
CA MET A 1 -6.21 -12.75 -5.93
C MET A 1 -7.63 -12.47 -6.41
N GLY A 2 -8.65 -12.82 -5.63
CA GLY A 2 -10.06 -12.63 -5.98
C GLY A 2 -10.58 -11.28 -5.52
N ILE A 3 -11.48 -10.68 -6.30
CA ILE A 3 -12.29 -9.55 -5.87
C ILE A 3 -13.25 -10.13 -4.84
N GLU A 4 -13.11 -9.75 -3.57
CA GLU A 4 -14.20 -9.95 -2.64
C GLU A 4 -15.31 -8.98 -3.07
N HIS A 5 -16.55 -9.47 -3.12
CA HIS A 5 -17.72 -8.66 -3.52
C HIS A 5 -17.99 -7.47 -2.58
N ASP A 6 -17.09 -7.20 -1.62
CA ASP A 6 -17.06 -6.08 -0.69
C ASP A 6 -16.34 -4.83 -1.25
N GLY A 7 -15.70 -4.92 -2.43
CA GLY A 7 -14.94 -3.81 -3.02
C GLY A 7 -13.54 -3.61 -2.42
N SER A 8 -13.04 -4.60 -1.66
CA SER A 8 -11.65 -4.68 -1.25
C SER A 8 -10.76 -5.21 -2.37
N LEU A 9 -9.50 -4.81 -2.34
CA LEU A 9 -8.46 -5.23 -3.28
C LEU A 9 -7.33 -5.86 -2.49
N THR A 10 -7.09 -7.14 -2.71
CA THR A 10 -5.97 -7.86 -2.07
C THR A 10 -4.76 -7.81 -2.97
N LEU A 11 -3.68 -7.18 -2.49
CA LEU A 11 -2.42 -7.06 -3.23
C LEU A 11 -1.24 -7.55 -2.40
N LYS A 12 -0.21 -8.01 -3.11
CA LYS A 12 1.09 -8.35 -2.53
C LYS A 12 1.96 -7.11 -2.49
N THR A 13 2.42 -6.77 -1.29
CA THR A 13 3.18 -5.54 -1.02
C THR A 13 4.46 -5.87 -0.30
N TRP A 14 5.45 -5.01 -0.48
CA TRP A 14 6.77 -5.16 0.10
C TRP A 14 7.16 -3.86 0.79
N GLY A 15 7.83 -3.99 1.92
CA GLY A 15 8.38 -2.86 2.65
C GLY A 15 9.77 -3.19 3.13
N ASN A 16 10.61 -2.16 3.14
CA ASN A 16 11.98 -2.23 3.62
C ASN A 16 12.08 -1.40 4.89
N GLY A 17 12.82 -1.90 5.88
CA GLY A 17 12.97 -1.22 7.15
C GLY A 17 14.19 -1.67 7.93
N ARG A 18 14.53 -0.95 9.01
CA ARG A 18 15.66 -1.34 9.87
C ARG A 18 15.42 -2.62 10.66
N ASN A 19 14.15 -2.99 10.81
CA ASN A 19 13.71 -4.21 11.47
C ASN A 19 12.41 -4.68 10.82
N ARG A 20 11.92 -5.84 11.25
CA ARG A 20 10.68 -6.42 10.71
C ARG A 20 9.44 -5.55 10.93
N ALA A 21 9.34 -4.84 12.05
CA ALA A 21 8.18 -3.99 12.34
C ALA A 21 8.13 -2.79 11.39
N ASP A 22 9.26 -2.13 11.20
CA ASP A 22 9.49 -1.00 10.28
C ASP A 22 9.22 -1.43 8.82
N ALA A 23 9.72 -2.62 8.43
CA ALA A 23 9.44 -3.20 7.11
C ALA A 23 7.95 -3.51 6.89
N VAL A 24 7.25 -4.03 7.91
CA VAL A 24 5.80 -4.30 7.83
C VAL A 24 5.01 -3.00 7.75
N GLU A 25 5.38 -1.98 8.52
CA GLU A 25 4.73 -0.67 8.47
C GLU A 25 4.91 -0.02 7.10
N GLN A 26 6.14 -0.04 6.57
CA GLN A 26 6.43 0.49 5.24
C GLN A 26 5.65 -0.24 4.15
N ALA A 27 5.52 -1.56 4.25
CA ALA A 27 4.76 -2.35 3.29
C ALA A 27 3.27 -1.99 3.31
N LYS A 28 2.67 -1.73 4.48
CA LYS A 28 1.29 -1.26 4.59
C LYS A 28 1.09 0.11 3.96
N LYS A 29 2.02 1.05 4.17
CA LYS A 29 1.99 2.37 3.53
C LYS A 29 2.06 2.24 2.00
N ASN A 30 3.00 1.42 1.52
CA ASN A 30 3.16 1.13 0.10
C ASN A 30 1.88 0.51 -0.49
N ALA A 31 1.22 -0.41 0.23
CA ALA A 31 -0.04 -1.02 -0.20
C ALA A 31 -1.11 0.01 -0.56
N VAL A 32 -1.34 0.96 0.35
CA VAL A 32 -2.36 1.98 0.17
C VAL A 32 -1.90 3.00 -0.88
N ARG A 33 -0.62 3.39 -0.88
CA ARG A 33 -0.04 4.28 -1.89
C ARG A 33 -0.22 3.73 -3.30
N ASP A 34 0.06 2.44 -3.50
CA ASP A 34 -0.07 1.79 -4.81
C ASP A 34 -1.54 1.79 -5.27
N VAL A 35 -2.51 1.61 -4.36
CA VAL A 35 -3.93 1.71 -4.70
C VAL A 35 -4.35 3.14 -5.09
N ILE A 36 -3.77 4.15 -4.42
CA ILE A 36 -4.13 5.55 -4.66
C ILE A 36 -3.53 6.06 -5.96
N PHE A 37 -2.23 5.84 -6.18
CA PHE A 37 -1.44 6.51 -7.21
C PHE A 37 -0.97 5.60 -8.34
N GLN A 38 -0.93 4.28 -8.15
CA GLN A 38 -0.41 3.35 -9.13
C GLN A 38 -1.52 2.49 -9.74
N SER A 39 -1.32 2.05 -10.97
CA SER A 39 -2.16 1.00 -11.54
C SER A 39 -1.68 -0.34 -11.03
N ILE A 40 -2.57 -1.13 -10.42
CA ILE A 40 -2.20 -2.46 -9.92
C ILE A 40 -2.41 -3.47 -11.05
N LEU A 41 -1.28 -4.05 -11.49
CA LEU A 41 -1.21 -5.14 -12.46
C LEU A 41 -1.26 -6.48 -11.71
N GLU A 42 -2.45 -6.95 -11.34
CA GLU A 42 -2.60 -8.29 -10.78
C GLU A 42 -2.59 -9.35 -11.89
N GLY A 43 -1.44 -9.99 -12.15
CA GLY A 43 -1.20 -11.34 -12.73
C GLY A 43 -1.95 -11.81 -14.00
N LYS A 44 -3.25 -11.57 -14.12
CA LYS A 44 -4.04 -11.64 -15.35
C LYS A 44 -4.14 -10.23 -15.94
N GLN A 45 -3.77 -10.09 -17.21
CA GLN A 45 -3.82 -8.81 -17.96
C GLN A 45 -5.20 -8.12 -17.91
N ASP A 46 -6.27 -8.87 -17.63
CA ASP A 46 -7.66 -8.39 -17.54
C ASP A 46 -8.03 -7.68 -16.22
N CYS A 47 -7.19 -7.73 -15.17
CA CYS A 47 -7.51 -7.11 -13.87
C CYS A 47 -6.65 -5.87 -13.57
N LEU A 48 -6.42 -5.04 -14.60
CA LEU A 48 -5.84 -3.71 -14.44
C LEU A 48 -6.78 -2.82 -13.60
N LYS A 49 -6.45 -2.62 -12.32
CA LYS A 49 -7.17 -1.67 -11.48
C LYS A 49 -6.53 -0.30 -11.64
N LYS A 50 -7.29 0.62 -12.26
CA LYS A 50 -6.92 2.03 -12.38
C LYS A 50 -6.68 2.64 -10.98
N PRO A 51 -5.68 3.53 -10.84
CA PRO A 51 -5.44 4.26 -9.60
C PRO A 51 -6.68 5.06 -9.21
N LEU A 52 -6.83 5.36 -7.93
CA LEU A 52 -7.90 6.23 -7.45
C LEU A 52 -7.71 7.67 -7.93
N ILE A 53 -6.46 8.12 -7.98
CA ILE A 53 -6.09 9.45 -8.45
C ILE A 53 -5.34 9.32 -9.77
N THR A 54 -5.90 9.91 -10.83
CA THR A 54 -5.25 10.01 -12.14
C THR A 54 -4.60 11.37 -12.38
N GLU A 55 -4.77 12.31 -11.45
CA GLU A 55 -4.15 13.63 -11.52
C GLU A 55 -2.64 13.52 -11.37
N VAL A 56 -1.91 14.06 -12.35
CA VAL A 56 -0.45 14.11 -12.35
C VAL A 56 0.00 15.00 -11.18
N ASN A 57 1.02 14.57 -10.44
CA ASN A 57 1.57 15.25 -9.27
C ASN A 57 0.58 15.42 -8.11
N ALA A 58 -0.48 14.61 -8.03
CA ALA A 58 -1.40 14.66 -6.89
C ALA A 58 -0.72 14.37 -5.54
N GLU A 59 0.34 13.55 -5.54
CA GLU A 59 1.13 13.28 -4.34
C GLU A 59 1.80 14.56 -3.82
N GLU A 60 2.39 15.37 -4.71
CA GLU A 60 3.03 16.65 -4.36
C GLU A 60 2.00 17.72 -4.04
N LYS A 61 0.91 17.79 -4.81
CA LYS A 61 -0.14 18.80 -4.63
C LYS A 61 -0.84 18.66 -3.27
N TYR A 62 -1.01 17.44 -2.80
CA TYR A 62 -1.64 17.14 -1.51
C TYR A 62 -0.62 16.55 -0.52
N GLU A 63 0.64 16.95 -0.62
CA GLU A 63 1.75 16.44 0.20
C GLU A 63 1.43 16.52 1.70
N ASP A 64 0.97 17.68 2.17
CA ASP A 64 0.57 17.88 3.58
C ASP A 64 -0.51 16.89 4.06
N TYR A 65 -1.46 16.56 3.18
CA TYR A 65 -2.50 15.60 3.48
C TYR A 65 -1.90 14.19 3.54
N PHE A 66 -1.14 13.79 2.51
CA PHE A 66 -0.60 12.44 2.42
C PHE A 66 0.48 12.17 3.49
N ASN A 67 1.26 13.17 3.87
CA ASN A 67 2.20 13.09 5.00
C ASN A 67 1.48 12.76 6.31
N LYS A 68 0.35 13.41 6.59
CA LYS A 68 -0.48 13.10 7.77
C LYS A 68 -1.18 11.76 7.64
N PHE A 69 -1.69 11.46 6.45
CA PHE A 69 -2.42 10.24 6.16
C PHE A 69 -1.55 8.99 6.32
N PHE A 70 -0.30 9.03 5.85
CA PHE A 70 0.71 7.95 5.91
C PHE A 70 1.66 8.06 7.11
N SER A 71 1.39 8.95 8.06
CA SER A 71 2.13 9.01 9.32
C SER A 71 2.05 7.68 10.09
N ASP A 72 2.97 7.43 11.01
CA ASP A 72 2.95 6.22 11.83
C ASP A 72 1.67 6.20 12.68
N GLY A 73 0.87 5.15 12.58
CA GLY A 73 -0.48 5.12 13.18
C GLY A 73 -1.55 5.97 12.47
N GLY A 74 -1.25 6.50 11.28
CA GLY A 74 -2.14 7.37 10.51
C GLY A 74 -3.40 6.69 9.97
N GLN A 75 -4.24 7.50 9.31
CA GLN A 75 -5.56 7.08 8.83
C GLN A 75 -5.52 5.96 7.78
N TYR A 76 -4.40 5.78 7.08
CA TYR A 76 -4.24 4.69 6.10
C TYR A 76 -4.52 3.30 6.71
N LEU A 77 -4.29 3.11 8.02
CA LEU A 77 -4.54 1.85 8.72
C LEU A 77 -6.03 1.45 8.75
N ASN A 78 -6.95 2.42 8.67
CA ASN A 78 -8.39 2.16 8.68
C ASN A 78 -8.87 1.53 7.36
N PHE A 79 -8.08 1.68 6.29
CA PHE A 79 -8.42 1.19 4.95
C PHE A 79 -7.70 -0.11 4.60
N ILE A 80 -6.98 -0.72 5.54
CA ILE A 80 -6.30 -1.99 5.33
C ILE A 80 -6.83 -3.07 6.25
N THR A 81 -6.98 -4.26 5.70
CA THR A 81 -7.17 -5.50 6.44
C THR A 81 -5.96 -6.39 6.19
N LEU A 82 -5.32 -6.80 7.27
CA LEU A 82 -4.20 -7.74 7.20
C LEU A 82 -4.77 -9.15 7.02
N LYS A 83 -4.81 -9.61 5.78
CA LYS A 83 -4.98 -11.03 5.50
C LYS A 83 -3.65 -11.71 5.76
N ALA A 84 -3.51 -12.19 6.99
CA ALA A 84 -2.28 -12.80 7.49
C ALA A 84 -1.88 -14.02 6.67
N GLU A 85 -1.14 -13.79 5.59
CA GLU A 85 -0.26 -14.76 4.97
C GLU A 85 1.14 -14.16 4.94
N ARG A 86 2.00 -14.70 5.80
CA ARG A 86 3.44 -14.47 5.78
C ARG A 86 3.96 -14.99 4.45
N ILE A 87 4.06 -14.13 3.44
CA ILE A 87 4.96 -14.39 2.34
C ILE A 87 6.36 -14.20 2.93
N GLY A 88 7.04 -15.32 3.20
CA GLY A 88 8.24 -15.40 4.04
C GLY A 88 9.32 -14.35 3.75
N GLU A 89 10.27 -14.22 4.69
CA GLU A 89 11.50 -13.42 4.54
C GLU A 89 12.23 -13.81 3.26
N GLN A 90 11.91 -13.15 2.15
CA GLN A 90 12.62 -13.33 0.91
C GLN A 90 13.43 -12.07 0.68
N ILE A 91 14.63 -12.06 1.26
CA ILE A 91 15.92 -11.66 0.68
C ILE A 91 16.93 -11.48 1.83
N ARG A 92 17.58 -12.59 2.22
CA ARG A 92 18.93 -12.53 2.79
C ARG A 92 19.91 -12.43 1.63
N ARG A 93 20.00 -11.27 0.98
CA ARG A 93 21.06 -11.05 -0.03
C ARG A 93 22.33 -10.63 0.69
N ASP A 94 23.22 -11.60 0.75
CA ASP A 94 24.67 -11.49 0.86
C ASP A 94 25.25 -10.75 2.08
N ARG A 95 25.74 -11.57 3.01
CA ARG A 95 26.67 -11.24 4.07
C ARG A 95 27.90 -10.52 3.48
N ARG A 96 27.92 -9.19 3.47
CA ARG A 96 29.09 -8.33 3.76
C ARG A 96 28.77 -6.87 3.44
N LYS A 97 28.76 -6.06 4.51
CA LYS A 97 28.87 -4.59 4.56
C LYS A 97 27.54 -3.81 4.71
N ALA A 98 27.42 -3.24 5.92
CA ALA A 98 26.66 -2.04 6.30
C ALA A 98 25.13 -2.17 6.49
N ARG A 99 24.68 -2.09 7.76
CA ARG A 99 23.29 -1.84 8.23
C ARG A 99 22.22 -2.66 7.49
N GLU A 100 22.02 -3.92 7.91
CA GLU A 100 21.01 -4.83 7.35
C GLU A 100 19.60 -4.22 7.41
N SER A 101 19.12 -3.73 6.28
CA SER A 101 17.71 -3.38 6.08
C SER A 101 16.92 -4.65 5.74
N VAL A 102 15.86 -4.92 6.49
CA VAL A 102 15.00 -6.09 6.34
C VAL A 102 13.88 -5.77 5.36
N THR A 103 13.71 -6.61 4.35
CA THR A 103 12.56 -6.52 3.43
C THR A 103 11.55 -7.62 3.74
N ASN A 104 10.30 -7.23 3.94
CA ASN A 104 9.20 -8.15 4.23
C ASN A 104 8.07 -8.00 3.20
N GLY A 105 7.59 -9.14 2.70
CA GLY A 105 6.38 -9.22 1.89
C GLY A 105 5.15 -9.49 2.75
N LEU A 106 4.04 -8.83 2.44
CA LEU A 106 2.72 -9.09 3.04
C LEU A 106 1.64 -9.10 1.97
N LEU A 107 0.59 -9.88 2.25
CA LEU A 107 -0.69 -9.73 1.59
C LEU A 107 -1.56 -8.77 2.39
N VAL A 108 -1.95 -7.68 1.75
CA VAL A 108 -2.80 -6.64 2.34
C VAL A 108 -4.04 -6.51 1.49
N SER A 109 -5.20 -6.56 2.14
CA SER A 109 -6.47 -6.22 1.53
C SER A 109 -6.76 -4.75 1.80
N VAL A 110 -6.85 -3.93 0.76
CA VAL A 110 -7.13 -2.51 0.85
C VAL A 110 -8.58 -2.26 0.47
N LEU A 111 -9.33 -1.55 1.32
CA LEU A 111 -10.72 -1.17 1.10
C LEU A 111 -10.80 -0.03 0.07
N ARG A 112 -10.65 -0.36 -1.21
CA ARG A 112 -10.57 0.61 -2.30
C ARG A 112 -11.80 1.52 -2.39
N SER A 113 -12.99 0.96 -2.20
CA SER A 113 -14.26 1.71 -2.26
C SER A 113 -14.35 2.76 -1.14
N GLU A 114 -13.99 2.41 0.09
CA GLU A 114 -14.00 3.34 1.23
C GLU A 114 -12.91 4.40 1.10
N LEU A 115 -11.72 4.00 0.68
CA LEU A 115 -10.61 4.91 0.43
C LEU A 115 -10.97 5.95 -0.64
N LYS A 116 -11.64 5.53 -1.72
CA LYS A 116 -12.16 6.45 -2.74
C LYS A 116 -13.16 7.44 -2.15
N SER A 117 -14.12 6.96 -1.37
CA SER A 117 -15.12 7.82 -0.72
C SER A 117 -14.48 8.85 0.21
N LYS A 118 -13.45 8.44 0.98
CA LYS A 118 -12.71 9.35 1.86
C LYS A 118 -12.00 10.44 1.07
N LEU A 119 -11.28 10.07 0.01
CA LEU A 119 -10.55 11.04 -0.84
C LEU A 119 -11.51 12.01 -1.57
N ILE A 120 -12.72 11.57 -1.92
CA ILE A 120 -13.77 12.46 -2.45
C ILE A 120 -14.28 13.41 -1.35
N ALA A 121 -14.60 12.87 -0.17
CA ALA A 121 -15.08 13.67 0.96
C ALA A 121 -14.06 14.74 1.40
N ASP A 122 -12.77 14.42 1.31
CA ASP A 122 -11.66 15.33 1.62
C ASP A 122 -11.31 16.28 0.46
N GLY A 123 -12.02 16.20 -0.67
CA GLY A 123 -11.85 17.10 -1.82
C GLY A 123 -10.59 16.84 -2.67
N ILE A 124 -9.95 15.69 -2.50
CA ILE A 124 -8.75 15.28 -3.25
C ILE A 124 -9.13 14.75 -4.62
N ILE A 125 -10.20 13.95 -4.69
CA ILE A 125 -10.79 13.45 -5.94
C ILE A 125 -12.07 14.26 -6.21
N LYS A 126 -12.20 14.77 -7.44
CA LYS A 126 -13.40 15.46 -7.92
C LYS A 126 -14.20 14.61 -8.88
#